data_AF-A0A8B6DVH4-F1
#
_entry.id   AF-A0A8B6DVH4-F1
#
_cell.length_a   1.000
_cell.length_b   1.000
_cell.length_c   1.000
_cell.angle_alpha   90.00
_cell.angle_beta   90.00
_cell.angle_gamma   90.00
#
_symmetry.space_group_name_H-M   'P 1'
#
loop_
_entity.id
_entity.type
_entity.pdbx_description
1 polymer ?
#
loop_
_entity_poly.entity_id
_entity_poly.type
_entity_poly.pdbx_seq_one_letter_code
_entity_poly.pdbx_strand_id
1 'polypeptide(L)'
;MSPMIWYLLIFLCCMKGVVLSYSKDEVALAICTAETNGSMTFYGRVLAVRRTCTNPGKKCKDICKEQGATYHCFDAVHIYSRSTLKYLAAHRYLLHGCDATYCGPNYCCCGQ
;
A
#
# COMPACT_ATOMS: atom_id res chain seq x y z
N MET A 1 -16.88 29.36 -37.83
CA MET A 1 -16.32 28.79 -36.59
C MET A 1 -15.21 27.83 -36.97
N SER A 2 -13.99 28.07 -36.48
CA SER A 2 -12.79 27.32 -36.92
C SER A 2 -12.78 25.91 -36.32
N PRO A 3 -12.43 24.85 -37.09
CA PRO A 3 -12.50 23.45 -36.65
C PRO A 3 -11.68 23.16 -35.37
N MET A 4 -10.65 23.96 -35.10
CA MET A 4 -9.86 23.88 -33.87
C MET A 4 -10.69 24.05 -32.59
N ILE A 5 -11.72 24.89 -32.59
CA ILE A 5 -12.54 25.15 -31.40
C ILE A 5 -13.38 23.92 -31.05
N TRP A 6 -13.81 23.16 -32.06
CA TRP A 6 -14.60 21.94 -31.86
C TRP A 6 -13.75 20.83 -31.22
N TYR A 7 -12.52 20.62 -31.71
CA TYR A 7 -11.59 19.64 -31.12
C TYR A 7 -11.18 19.98 -29.69
N LEU A 8 -10.98 21.27 -29.39
CA LEU A 8 -10.63 21.73 -28.04
C LEU A 8 -11.77 21.46 -27.03
N LEU A 9 -13.02 21.67 -27.45
CA LEU A 9 -14.20 21.41 -26.62
C LEU A 9 -14.44 19.91 -26.37
N ILE A 10 -14.14 19.03 -27.34
CA ILE A 10 -14.14 17.57 -27.11
C ILE A 10 -13.08 17.21 -26.07
N PHE A 11 -11.84 17.70 -26.23
CA PHE A 11 -10.72 17.38 -25.34
C PHE A 11 -11.01 17.81 -23.89
N LEU A 12 -11.58 19.01 -23.71
CA LEU A 12 -11.98 19.52 -22.39
C LEU A 12 -13.18 18.75 -21.79
N CYS A 13 -14.06 18.20 -22.63
CA CYS A 13 -15.16 17.35 -22.15
C CYS A 13 -14.66 15.98 -21.64
N CYS A 14 -13.65 15.40 -22.29
CA CYS A 14 -13.05 14.12 -21.89
C CYS A 14 -12.16 14.21 -20.63
N MET A 15 -11.71 15.41 -20.26
CA MET A 15 -10.91 15.65 -19.05
C MET A 15 -11.77 15.82 -17.78
N LYS A 16 -13.09 15.67 -17.86
CA LYS A 16 -13.97 15.73 -16.69
C LYS A 16 -13.77 14.53 -15.78
N GLY A 17 -12.90 14.73 -14.79
CA GLY A 17 -12.94 14.00 -13.52
C GLY A 17 -12.16 12.71 -13.52
N VAL A 18 -10.83 12.80 -13.47
CA VAL A 18 -10.03 11.73 -12.85
C VAL A 18 -10.37 11.74 -11.37
N VAL A 19 -11.36 10.95 -10.97
CA VAL A 19 -11.59 10.68 -9.55
C VAL A 19 -10.41 9.84 -9.10
N LEU A 20 -9.49 10.44 -8.36
CA LEU A 20 -8.30 9.79 -7.82
C LEU A 20 -8.73 8.78 -6.74
N SER A 21 -9.18 7.60 -7.19
CA SER A 21 -9.47 6.47 -6.32
C SER A 21 -8.18 5.70 -6.10
N TYR A 22 -7.42 6.08 -5.07
CA TYR A 22 -6.23 5.31 -4.68
C TYR A 22 -6.62 3.90 -4.27
N SER A 23 -5.94 2.92 -4.84
CA SER A 23 -6.07 1.53 -4.40
C SER A 23 -5.40 1.36 -3.02
N LYS A 24 -5.88 0.40 -2.22
CA LYS A 24 -5.24 0.07 -0.95
C LYS A 24 -3.78 -0.37 -1.13
N ASP A 25 -3.47 -0.97 -2.27
CA ASP A 25 -2.13 -1.46 -2.60
C ASP A 25 -1.16 -0.29 -2.79
N GLU A 26 -1.56 0.75 -3.52
CA GLU A 26 -0.74 1.95 -3.73
C GLU A 26 -0.46 2.68 -2.42
N VAL A 27 -1.47 2.77 -1.56
CA VAL A 27 -1.33 3.42 -0.25
C VAL A 27 -0.43 2.60 0.67
N ALA A 28 -0.59 1.27 0.68
CA ALA A 28 0.28 0.39 1.44
C ALA A 28 1.73 0.52 0.96
N LEU A 29 1.97 0.52 -0.35
CA LEU A 29 3.30 0.69 -0.92
C LEU A 29 3.90 2.04 -0.53
N ALA A 30 3.14 3.13 -0.65
CA ALA A 30 3.59 4.46 -0.27
C ALA A 30 4.01 4.52 1.21
N ILE A 31 3.23 3.93 2.11
CA ILE A 31 3.58 3.85 3.54
C ILE A 31 4.85 3.04 3.75
N CYS A 32 4.96 1.86 3.16
CA CYS A 32 6.15 1.01 3.29
C CYS A 32 7.41 1.71 2.76
N THR A 33 7.30 2.47 1.66
CA THR A 33 8.44 3.22 1.10
C THR A 33 8.83 4.44 1.92
N ALA A 34 7.89 5.08 2.60
CA ALA A 34 8.18 6.27 3.42
C ALA A 34 8.90 5.91 4.73
N GLU A 35 8.75 4.67 5.19
CA GLU A 35 9.28 4.19 6.47
C GLU A 35 10.79 3.99 6.48
N THR A 36 11.42 3.81 5.32
CA THR A 36 12.80 3.33 5.17
C THR A 36 13.89 4.28 5.68
N ASN A 37 13.57 5.27 6.51
CA ASN A 37 14.44 6.41 6.83
C ASN A 37 14.78 6.58 8.33
N GLY A 38 14.92 5.49 9.10
CA GLY A 38 15.42 5.64 10.48
C GLY A 38 15.98 4.41 11.21
N SER A 39 15.57 3.19 10.85
CA SER A 39 16.01 1.96 11.55
C SER A 39 16.39 0.80 10.61
N MET A 40 16.36 1.03 9.30
CA MET A 40 16.52 0.00 8.28
C MET A 40 17.86 0.13 7.55
N THR A 41 18.69 -0.91 7.63
CA THR A 41 20.01 -1.00 6.96
C THR A 41 19.91 -1.67 5.58
N PHE A 42 18.83 -1.43 4.84
CA PHE A 42 18.57 -2.12 3.59
C PHE A 42 18.38 -1.11 2.45
N TYR A 43 19.37 -1.06 1.54
CA TYR A 43 19.29 -0.34 0.28
C TYR A 43 18.71 -1.29 -0.76
N GLY A 44 17.40 -1.25 -0.99
CA GLY A 44 16.76 -2.28 -1.83
C GLY A 44 15.33 -1.96 -2.25
N ARG A 45 14.69 -2.95 -2.89
CA ARG A 45 13.28 -2.84 -3.29
C ARG A 45 12.39 -2.96 -2.06
N VAL A 46 11.37 -2.12 -2.02
CA VAL A 46 10.30 -2.19 -1.02
C VAL A 46 9.05 -2.75 -1.67
N LEU A 47 8.42 -3.71 -1.00
CA LEU A 47 7.15 -4.31 -1.42
C LEU A 47 6.11 -4.12 -0.31
N ALA A 48 4.87 -3.86 -0.71
CA ALA A 48 3.70 -4.01 0.14
C ALA A 48 2.94 -5.28 -0.29
N VAL A 49 3.07 -6.35 0.49
CA VAL A 49 2.48 -7.65 0.15
C VAL A 49 1.16 -7.82 0.89
N ARG A 50 0.07 -8.12 0.17
CA ARG A 50 -1.23 -8.38 0.78
C ARG A 50 -1.12 -9.56 1.75
N ARG A 51 -1.76 -9.42 2.91
CA ARG A 51 -1.90 -10.47 3.93
C ARG A 51 -3.36 -10.82 4.10
N THR A 52 -3.69 -12.09 3.86
CA THR A 52 -5.06 -12.60 4.06
C THR A 52 -5.38 -12.67 5.55
N CYS A 53 -6.51 -12.07 5.95
CA CYS A 53 -7.04 -12.22 7.30
C CYS A 53 -7.56 -13.65 7.48
N THR A 54 -6.84 -14.42 8.30
CA THR A 54 -7.17 -15.78 8.77
C THR A 54 -6.80 -15.85 10.25
N ASN A 55 -7.39 -16.78 11.01
CA ASN A 55 -7.11 -16.93 12.44
C ASN A 55 -6.81 -18.40 12.79
N PRO A 56 -5.53 -18.79 13.03
CA PRO A 56 -4.34 -17.95 12.96
C PRO A 56 -3.94 -17.63 11.51
N GLY A 57 -3.48 -16.40 11.29
CA GLY A 57 -2.96 -15.96 10.00
C GLY A 57 -1.44 -16.04 9.93
N LYS A 58 -0.93 -16.19 8.72
CA LYS A 58 0.51 -16.23 8.45
C LYS A 58 1.19 -14.94 8.88
N LYS A 59 2.41 -15.04 9.42
CA LYS A 59 3.17 -13.87 9.87
C LYS A 59 3.77 -13.13 8.68
N CYS A 60 3.88 -11.81 8.79
CA CYS A 60 4.45 -11.00 7.71
C CYS A 60 5.93 -11.33 7.45
N LYS A 61 6.70 -11.73 8.47
CA LYS A 61 8.08 -12.20 8.25
C LYS A 61 8.18 -13.44 7.35
N ASP A 62 7.18 -14.33 7.41
CA ASP A 62 7.15 -15.51 6.55
C ASP A 62 6.69 -15.12 5.14
N ILE A 63 5.69 -14.24 5.04
CA ILE A 63 5.20 -13.68 3.76
C ILE A 63 6.32 -12.95 3.01
N CYS A 64 7.16 -12.18 3.70
CA CYS A 64 8.27 -11.46 3.06
C CYS A 64 9.33 -12.43 2.54
N LYS A 65 9.68 -13.49 3.29
CA LYS A 65 10.62 -14.52 2.82
C LYS A 65 10.17 -15.23 1.54
N GLU A 66 8.85 -15.32 1.31
CA GLU A 66 8.31 -15.88 0.07
C GLU A 66 8.52 -15.00 -1.16
N GLN A 67 8.85 -13.72 -0.97
CA GLN A 67 9.24 -12.82 -2.07
C GLN A 67 10.72 -13.00 -2.45
N GLY A 68 11.49 -13.71 -1.63
CA GLY A 68 12.90 -14.03 -1.83
C GLY A 68 13.67 -14.07 -0.51
N ALA A 69 14.76 -14.85 -0.48
CA ALA A 69 15.52 -15.10 0.76
C ALA A 69 16.12 -13.83 1.40
N THR A 70 16.34 -12.77 0.64
CA THR A 70 16.86 -11.49 1.12
C THR A 70 15.77 -10.61 1.74
N TYR A 71 14.50 -10.90 1.49
CA TYR A 71 13.42 -10.06 1.97
C TYR A 71 13.13 -10.28 3.46
N HIS A 72 13.02 -9.18 4.19
CA HIS A 72 12.69 -9.14 5.60
C HIS A 72 11.51 -8.21 5.84
N CYS A 73 10.72 -8.53 6.86
CA CYS A 73 9.63 -7.66 7.28
C CYS A 73 10.17 -6.57 8.21
N PHE A 74 9.77 -5.33 7.97
CA PHE A 74 10.15 -4.17 8.81
C PHE A 74 8.94 -3.41 9.37
N ASP A 75 7.77 -3.54 8.73
CA ASP A 75 6.50 -2.99 9.22
C ASP A 75 5.36 -3.87 8.69
N ALA A 76 4.19 -3.76 9.31
CA ALA A 76 2.94 -4.26 8.76
C ALA A 76 1.85 -3.21 8.96
N VAL A 77 0.92 -3.11 8.02
CA VAL A 77 -0.11 -2.05 8.04
C VAL A 77 -1.51 -2.62 7.86
N HIS A 78 -2.48 -1.95 8.45
CA HIS A 78 -3.90 -2.11 8.15
C HIS A 78 -4.38 -0.92 7.33
N ILE A 79 -4.79 -1.14 6.08
CA ILE A 79 -5.47 -0.13 5.26
C ILE A 79 -6.99 -0.31 5.39
N TYR A 80 -7.65 0.66 6.01
CA TYR A 80 -9.10 0.62 6.25
C TYR A 80 -9.86 0.86 4.94
N SER A 81 -11.05 0.25 4.82
CA SER A 81 -11.99 0.58 3.75
C SER A 81 -12.62 1.95 4.02
N ARG A 82 -12.94 2.70 2.95
CA ARG A 82 -13.60 4.03 3.00
C ARG A 82 -15.03 4.03 3.57
N SER A 83 -15.54 2.94 4.12
CA SER A 83 -16.98 2.76 4.33
C SER A 83 -17.61 3.68 5.38
N THR A 84 -16.83 4.44 6.17
CA THR A 84 -17.35 5.43 7.13
C THR A 84 -16.51 6.69 7.31
N LEU A 85 -15.33 6.78 6.70
CA LEU A 85 -14.39 7.87 6.94
C LEU A 85 -14.36 8.82 5.72
N LYS A 86 -14.46 10.13 5.99
CA LYS A 86 -14.17 11.19 5.01
C LYS A 86 -12.74 11.08 4.44
N TYR A 87 -11.87 10.33 5.13
CA TYR A 87 -10.46 10.15 4.80
C TYR A 87 -10.11 8.66 4.67
N LEU A 88 -9.05 8.36 3.92
CA LEU A 88 -8.41 7.05 3.98
C LEU A 88 -7.58 6.98 5.26
N ALA A 89 -7.76 5.94 6.05
CA ALA A 89 -6.97 5.69 7.26
C ALA A 89 -6.09 4.46 7.08
N ALA A 90 -4.93 4.51 7.73
CA ALA A 90 -4.03 3.37 7.88
C ALA A 90 -3.57 3.28 9.33
N HIS A 91 -3.45 2.06 9.84
CA HIS A 91 -2.80 1.78 11.12
C HIS A 91 -1.47 1.07 10.85
N ARG A 92 -0.39 1.55 11.48
CA ARG A 92 0.94 0.96 11.38
C ARG A 92 1.24 0.17 12.63
N TYR A 93 1.66 -1.07 12.46
CA TYR A 93 2.00 -1.97 13.56
C TYR A 93 3.51 -1.99 13.87
N LEU A 94 4.33 -1.38 13.01
CA LEU A 94 5.78 -1.39 13.09
C LEU A 94 6.31 -2.84 13.12
N LEU A 95 7.48 -3.04 13.69
CA LEU A 95 8.11 -4.35 13.84
C LEU A 95 7.22 -5.38 14.56
N HIS A 96 6.33 -4.96 15.47
CA HIS A 96 5.39 -5.87 16.14
C HIS A 96 4.40 -6.50 15.16
N GLY A 97 4.05 -5.79 14.09
CA GLY A 97 3.20 -6.28 13.02
C GLY A 97 3.80 -7.45 12.25
N CYS A 98 5.13 -7.56 12.21
CA CYS A 98 5.82 -8.63 11.52
C CYS A 98 5.56 -10.02 12.12
N ASP A 99 5.23 -10.06 13.40
CA ASP A 99 4.94 -11.28 14.17
C ASP A 99 3.45 -11.53 14.41
N ALA A 100 2.58 -10.61 13.99
CA ALA A 100 1.15 -10.69 14.22
C ALA A 100 0.53 -11.89 13.47
N THR A 101 -0.27 -12.67 14.20
CA THR A 101 -1.07 -13.79 13.67
C THR A 101 -2.57 -13.48 13.63
N TYR A 102 -3.01 -12.39 14.26
CA TYR A 102 -4.41 -11.97 14.26
C TYR A 102 -4.79 -11.19 12.99
N CYS A 103 -6.09 -10.98 12.80
CA CYS A 103 -6.63 -10.09 11.76
C CYS A 103 -6.46 -8.62 12.14
N GLY A 104 -5.24 -8.13 11.99
CA GLY A 104 -4.90 -6.72 12.12
C GLY A 104 -4.22 -6.26 10.84
N PRO A 105 -2.93 -6.57 10.63
CA PRO A 105 -2.27 -6.19 9.39
C PRO A 105 -2.87 -6.91 8.18
N ASN A 106 -3.23 -6.14 7.15
CA ASN A 106 -3.67 -6.64 5.85
C ASN A 106 -2.64 -6.40 4.74
N TYR A 107 -1.52 -5.73 5.05
CA TYR A 107 -0.32 -5.66 4.22
C TYR A 107 0.95 -5.83 5.07
N CYS A 108 1.96 -6.44 4.46
CA CYS A 108 3.31 -6.60 5.00
C CYS A 108 4.27 -5.71 4.23
N CYS A 109 5.07 -4.91 4.94
CA CYS A 109 6.15 -4.13 4.35
C CYS A 109 7.42 -4.98 4.33
N CYS A 110 7.86 -5.34 3.12
CA CYS A 110 9.01 -6.21 2.89
C CYS A 110 10.13 -5.41 2.21
N GLY A 111 11.30 -5.40 2.84
CA GLY A 111 12.51 -4.77 2.29
C GLY A 111 13.49 -5.85 1.86
N GLN A 112 14.27 -5.59 0.81
CA GLN A 112 15.40 -6.42 0.39
C GLN A 112 16.70 -5.88 0.97
#